data_AF-A0A3E3ECL9-F1
#
_entry.id   AF-A0A3E3ECL9-F1
#
_cell.length_a   1.000
_cell.length_b   1.000
_cell.length_c   1.000
_cell.angle_alpha   90.00
_cell.angle_beta   90.00
_cell.angle_gamma   90.00
#
_symmetry.space_group_name_H-M   'P 1'
#
loop_
_entity.id
_entity.type
_entity.pdbx_description
1 polymer ?
#
loop_
_entity_poly.entity_id
_entity_poly.type
_entity_poly.pdbx_seq_one_letter_code
_entity_poly.pdbx_strand_id
1 'polypeptide(L)'
;MNNNEIEEYLQKGEYAGIVEGNYDFYCPLKLEEINNFVQNVGIYTNIAIIRGTDEDEDVLFNTYGTYINRIWPELSLSDRDAFQSTINMMAGRLVEEFDKDKQTEVLSKVEKFLTEALDVDMKEHMDRKEIYNAMSEMEMQVIL
;
A
#
# COMPACT_ATOMS: atom_id res chain seq x y z
N MET A 1 2.30 13.57 -17.22
CA MET A 1 0.90 13.74 -16.79
C MET A 1 0.79 14.96 -15.88
N ASN A 2 -0.34 15.64 -15.87
CA ASN A 2 -0.67 16.67 -14.87
C ASN A 2 -1.41 16.05 -13.67
N ASN A 3 -1.68 16.84 -12.61
CA ASN A 3 -2.35 16.33 -11.40
C ASN A 3 -3.73 15.73 -11.67
N ASN A 4 -4.53 16.35 -12.55
CA ASN A 4 -5.87 15.85 -12.86
C ASN A 4 -5.80 14.52 -13.61
N GLU A 5 -4.83 14.37 -14.53
CA GLU A 5 -4.59 13.12 -15.25
C GLU A 5 -4.14 11.98 -14.30
N ILE A 6 -3.33 12.30 -13.29
CA ILE A 6 -2.92 11.32 -12.26
C ILE A 6 -4.11 10.91 -11.40
N GLU A 7 -4.94 11.86 -10.98
CA GLU A 7 -6.14 11.57 -10.19
C GLU A 7 -7.12 10.70 -10.98
N GLU A 8 -7.38 11.04 -12.25
CA GLU A 8 -8.23 10.25 -13.13
C GLU A 8 -7.64 8.84 -13.37
N TYR A 9 -6.32 8.74 -13.56
CA TYR A 9 -5.62 7.47 -13.70
C TYR A 9 -5.80 6.58 -12.46
N LEU A 10 -5.67 7.15 -11.26
CA LEU A 10 -5.85 6.42 -10.01
C LEU A 10 -7.33 6.02 -9.78
N GLN A 11 -8.28 6.88 -10.12
CA GLN A 11 -9.71 6.59 -9.91
C GLN A 11 -10.27 5.49 -10.83
N LYS A 12 -9.68 5.31 -12.02
CA LYS A 12 -10.12 4.30 -12.99
C LYS A 12 -9.48 2.92 -12.82
N GLY A 13 -8.52 2.77 -11.92
CA GLY A 13 -7.82 1.51 -11.72
C GLY A 13 -8.63 0.52 -10.89
N GLU A 14 -8.54 -0.76 -11.25
CA GLU A 14 -8.80 -1.85 -10.32
C GLU A 14 -7.49 -2.26 -9.66
N TYR A 15 -7.50 -2.56 -8.36
CA TYR A 15 -6.27 -2.77 -7.61
C TYR A 15 -6.22 -4.16 -6.99
N ALA A 16 -5.00 -4.71 -6.92
CA ALA A 16 -4.71 -5.89 -6.14
C ALA A 16 -3.38 -5.74 -5.39
N GLY A 17 -3.37 -6.14 -4.12
CA GLY A 17 -2.16 -6.25 -3.32
C GLY A 17 -1.62 -7.68 -3.34
N ILE A 18 -0.31 -7.83 -3.54
CA ILE A 18 0.39 -9.12 -3.57
C ILE A 18 1.67 -9.06 -2.74
N VAL A 19 2.22 -10.22 -2.37
CA VAL A 19 3.60 -10.28 -1.85
C VAL A 19 4.56 -9.98 -3.01
N GLU A 20 5.54 -9.11 -2.81
CA GLU A 20 6.45 -8.74 -3.90
C GLU A 20 7.18 -9.98 -4.45
N GLY A 21 7.03 -10.23 -5.76
CA GLY A 21 7.62 -11.38 -6.43
C GLY A 21 6.87 -12.70 -6.26
N ASN A 22 5.71 -12.70 -5.60
CA ASN A 22 4.83 -13.87 -5.48
C ASN A 22 3.39 -13.50 -5.87
N TYR A 23 2.90 -14.13 -6.95
CA TYR A 23 1.61 -13.87 -7.57
C TYR A 23 0.55 -14.94 -7.26
N ASP A 24 0.86 -15.90 -6.37
CA ASP A 24 -0.03 -17.03 -6.06
C ASP A 24 -1.27 -16.57 -5.26
N PHE A 25 -1.12 -15.50 -4.48
CA PHE A 25 -2.17 -14.91 -3.66
C PHE A 25 -2.29 -13.43 -3.93
N TYR A 26 -3.53 -12.94 -4.01
CA TYR A 26 -3.82 -11.52 -4.19
C TYR A 26 -4.99 -11.08 -3.31
N CYS A 27 -4.96 -9.82 -2.88
CA CYS A 27 -6.04 -9.16 -2.17
C CYS A 27 -6.65 -8.10 -3.11
N PRO A 28 -7.91 -8.24 -3.55
CA PRO A 28 -8.59 -7.19 -4.30
C PRO A 28 -8.81 -5.93 -3.45
N LEU A 29 -8.45 -4.77 -3.99
CA LEU A 29 -8.46 -3.48 -3.29
C LEU A 29 -9.18 -2.41 -4.13
N LYS A 30 -9.81 -1.47 -3.44
CA LYS A 30 -10.12 -0.14 -3.96
C LYS A 30 -8.98 0.81 -3.61
N LEU A 31 -8.91 1.94 -4.31
CA LEU A 31 -7.88 2.95 -4.09
C LEU A 31 -7.76 3.35 -2.61
N GLU A 32 -8.89 3.59 -1.95
CA GLU A 32 -8.96 3.98 -0.53
C GLU A 32 -8.52 2.89 0.45
N GLU A 33 -8.44 1.64 0.03
CA GLU A 33 -8.05 0.49 0.87
C GLU A 33 -6.57 0.13 0.73
N ILE A 34 -5.87 0.72 -0.24
CA ILE A 34 -4.46 0.42 -0.51
C ILE A 34 -3.60 0.72 0.73
N ASN A 35 -3.83 1.86 1.40
CA ASN A 35 -3.07 2.19 2.61
C ASN A 35 -3.27 1.14 3.70
N ASN A 36 -4.51 0.67 3.91
CA ASN A 36 -4.80 -0.38 4.90
C ASN A 36 -3.99 -1.65 4.61
N PHE A 37 -3.96 -2.08 3.35
CA PHE A 37 -3.16 -3.24 2.95
C PHE A 37 -1.66 -3.00 3.16
N VAL A 38 -1.14 -1.86 2.71
CA VAL A 38 0.29 -1.50 2.86
C VAL A 38 0.70 -1.48 4.35
N GLN A 39 -0.08 -0.85 5.21
CA GLN A 39 0.29 -0.73 6.64
C GLN A 39 0.20 -2.05 7.40
N ASN A 40 -0.76 -2.92 7.07
CA ASN A 40 -0.98 -4.17 7.82
C ASN A 40 -0.20 -5.37 7.26
N VAL A 41 0.04 -5.41 5.95
CA VAL A 41 0.83 -6.47 5.32
C VAL A 41 2.31 -6.10 5.24
N GLY A 42 2.60 -4.81 5.00
CA GLY A 42 3.95 -4.28 4.88
C GLY A 42 4.83 -4.49 6.11
N ILE A 43 4.27 -4.66 7.30
CA ILE A 43 5.05 -4.97 8.50
C ILE A 43 5.67 -6.38 8.49
N TYR A 44 5.15 -7.29 7.67
CA TYR A 44 5.60 -8.67 7.58
C TYR A 44 6.49 -8.92 6.37
N THR A 45 6.24 -8.22 5.26
CA THR A 45 6.93 -8.44 4.00
C THR A 45 6.85 -7.21 3.11
N ASN A 46 7.70 -7.14 2.10
CA ASN A 46 7.50 -6.21 0.99
C ASN A 46 6.31 -6.68 0.14
N ILE A 47 5.52 -5.71 -0.33
CA ILE A 47 4.35 -5.97 -1.17
C ILE A 47 4.45 -5.19 -2.48
N ALA A 48 3.65 -5.60 -3.45
CA ALA A 48 3.41 -4.83 -4.66
C ALA A 48 1.91 -4.57 -4.81
N ILE A 49 1.59 -3.38 -5.33
CA ILE A 49 0.24 -3.02 -5.75
C ILE A 49 0.19 -3.10 -7.27
N ILE A 50 -0.61 -4.03 -7.76
CA ILE A 50 -0.97 -4.14 -9.16
C ILE A 50 -2.14 -3.20 -9.41
N ARG A 51 -2.07 -2.46 -10.49
CA ARG A 51 -3.19 -1.71 -11.04
C ARG A 51 -3.55 -2.31 -12.39
N GLY A 52 -4.76 -2.84 -12.49
CA GLY A 52 -5.34 -3.32 -13.74
C GLY A 52 -6.38 -2.35 -14.30
N THR A 53 -6.61 -2.46 -15.60
CA THR A 53 -7.80 -2.03 -16.32
C THR A 53 -8.30 -3.20 -17.17
N ASP A 54 -9.43 -3.04 -17.87
CA ASP A 54 -9.89 -4.03 -18.86
C ASP A 54 -8.88 -4.27 -20.01
N GLU A 55 -7.87 -3.41 -20.17
CA GLU A 55 -6.95 -3.39 -21.30
C GLU A 55 -5.50 -3.75 -20.93
N ASP A 56 -5.04 -3.37 -19.72
CA ASP A 56 -3.64 -3.52 -19.29
C ASP A 56 -3.52 -3.76 -17.78
N GLU A 57 -2.46 -4.47 -17.35
CA GLU A 57 -2.08 -4.67 -15.95
C GLU A 57 -0.63 -4.29 -15.72
N ASP A 58 -0.36 -3.43 -14.74
CA ASP A 58 0.98 -2.99 -14.38
C ASP A 58 1.18 -2.98 -12.85
N VAL A 59 2.42 -3.19 -12.41
CA VAL A 59 2.80 -2.91 -11.02
C VAL A 59 2.84 -1.39 -10.83
N LEU A 60 1.85 -0.83 -10.14
CA LEU A 60 1.80 0.60 -9.85
C LEU A 60 2.93 1.02 -8.91
N PHE A 61 3.13 0.27 -7.82
CA PHE A 61 4.28 0.48 -6.94
C PHE A 61 4.61 -0.78 -6.13
N ASN A 62 5.87 -0.86 -5.68
CA ASN A 62 6.27 -1.79 -4.62
C ASN A 62 6.62 -1.06 -3.33
N THR A 63 6.72 -1.80 -2.23
CA THR A 63 7.09 -1.26 -0.92
C THR A 63 8.44 -1.78 -0.43
N TYR A 64 8.99 -1.07 0.55
CA TYR A 64 9.95 -1.62 1.50
C TYR A 64 9.30 -1.53 2.88
N GLY A 65 8.86 -2.67 3.39
CA GLY A 65 7.96 -2.71 4.54
C GLY A 65 6.66 -1.96 4.28
N THR A 66 6.32 -1.00 5.16
CA THR A 66 5.12 -0.15 5.07
C THR A 66 5.30 1.14 4.26
N TYR A 67 6.46 1.33 3.62
CA TYR A 67 6.79 2.53 2.86
C TYR A 67 6.80 2.24 1.35
N ILE A 68 6.24 3.16 0.55
CA ILE A 68 6.37 3.10 -0.91
C ILE A 68 7.86 3.19 -1.27
N ASN A 69 8.36 2.21 -2.01
CA ASN A 69 9.74 2.16 -2.47
C ASN A 69 9.86 2.77 -3.88
N ARG A 70 9.13 2.20 -4.84
CA ARG A 70 9.18 2.66 -6.24
C ARG A 70 7.81 2.63 -6.89
N ILE A 71 7.43 3.76 -7.49
CA ILE A 71 6.36 3.82 -8.50
C ILE A 71 6.88 3.21 -9.81
N TRP A 72 6.07 2.36 -10.46
CA TRP A 72 6.39 1.59 -11.66
C TRP A 72 7.79 0.97 -11.58
N PRO A 73 7.99 -0.04 -10.72
CA PRO A 73 9.30 -0.60 -10.43
C PRO A 73 9.99 -1.20 -11.66
N GLU A 74 9.22 -1.59 -12.68
CA GLU A 74 9.69 -2.21 -13.92
C GLU A 74 10.25 -1.23 -14.95
N LEU A 75 10.04 0.08 -14.76
CA LEU A 75 10.62 1.09 -15.66
C LEU A 75 12.15 0.97 -15.71
N SER A 76 12.70 1.04 -16.93
CA SER A 76 14.14 1.11 -17.14
C SER A 76 14.72 2.38 -16.49
N LEU A 77 16.04 2.39 -16.26
CA LEU A 77 16.72 3.60 -15.73
C LEU A 77 16.52 4.82 -16.64
N SER A 78 16.55 4.62 -17.96
CA SER A 78 16.31 5.68 -18.95
C SER A 78 14.89 6.24 -18.83
N ASP A 79 13.89 5.36 -18.72
CA ASP A 79 12.50 5.78 -18.61
C ASP A 79 12.23 6.46 -17.26
N ARG A 80 12.87 6.00 -16.18
CA ARG A 80 12.80 6.68 -14.88
C ARG A 80 13.29 8.11 -14.95
N ASP A 81 14.41 8.36 -15.62
CA ASP A 81 14.92 9.71 -15.79
C ASP A 81 13.95 10.56 -16.62
N ALA A 82 13.42 10.00 -17.71
CA ALA A 82 12.44 10.68 -18.57
C ALA A 82 11.11 11.00 -17.85
N PHE A 83 10.65 10.10 -16.99
CA PHE A 83 9.36 10.21 -16.28
C PHE A 83 9.48 10.69 -14.83
N GLN A 84 10.66 11.14 -14.39
CA GLN A 84 10.94 11.49 -12.99
C GLN A 84 9.89 12.43 -12.38
N SER A 85 9.48 13.47 -13.11
CA SER A 85 8.45 14.41 -12.64
C SER A 85 7.10 13.72 -12.43
N THR A 86 6.68 12.86 -13.36
CA THR A 86 5.41 12.13 -13.25
C THR A 86 5.46 11.10 -12.12
N ILE A 87 6.60 10.41 -11.95
CA ILE A 87 6.84 9.49 -10.82
C ILE A 87 6.70 10.22 -9.48
N ASN A 88 7.32 11.40 -9.35
CA ASN A 88 7.25 12.19 -8.12
C ASN A 88 5.83 12.68 -7.82
N MET A 89 5.10 13.13 -8.85
CA MET A 89 3.70 13.54 -8.69
C MET A 89 2.80 12.36 -8.27
N MET A 90 3.00 11.19 -8.88
CA MET A 90 2.27 9.96 -8.51
C MET A 90 2.53 9.57 -7.06
N ALA A 91 3.81 9.56 -6.64
CA ALA A 91 4.18 9.27 -5.26
C ALA A 91 3.56 10.28 -4.28
N GLY A 92 3.61 11.58 -4.60
CA GLY A 92 2.98 12.63 -3.79
C GLY A 92 1.48 12.40 -3.63
N ARG A 93 0.78 12.07 -4.73
CA ARG A 93 -0.66 11.83 -4.66
C ARG A 93 -1.02 10.57 -3.87
N LEU A 94 -0.27 9.48 -4.01
CA LEU A 94 -0.49 8.27 -3.22
C LEU A 94 -0.29 8.52 -1.72
N VAL A 95 0.72 9.32 -1.35
CA VAL A 95 0.92 9.73 0.05
C VAL A 95 -0.25 10.58 0.54
N GLU A 96 -0.75 11.53 -0.26
CA GLU A 96 -1.96 12.28 0.10
C GLU A 96 -3.17 11.36 0.30
N GLU A 97 -3.37 10.35 -0.54
CA GLU A 97 -4.44 9.37 -0.35
C GLU A 97 -4.26 8.57 0.95
N PHE A 98 -3.02 8.20 1.30
CA PHE A 98 -2.73 7.46 2.53
C PHE A 98 -2.97 8.31 3.79
N ASP A 99 -2.71 9.62 3.71
CA ASP A 99 -2.93 10.55 4.82
C ASP A 99 -4.42 10.86 5.08
N LYS A 100 -5.30 10.68 4.08
CA LYS A 100 -6.74 10.92 4.24
C LYS A 100 -7.41 9.94 5.19
N ASP A 101 -6.90 8.72 5.28
CA ASP A 101 -7.51 7.68 6.10
C ASP A 101 -6.42 6.85 6.79
N LYS A 102 -6.17 7.19 8.06
CA LYS A 102 -5.36 6.37 8.98
C LYS A 102 -6.20 5.17 9.42
N GLN A 103 -6.65 4.34 8.48
CA GLN A 103 -7.48 3.17 8.79
C GLN A 103 -6.76 2.30 9.82
N THR A 104 -7.19 2.40 11.07
CA THR A 104 -6.54 1.72 12.19
C THR A 104 -7.00 0.28 12.31
N GLU A 105 -8.15 -0.06 11.73
CA GLU A 105 -8.72 -1.41 11.76
C GLU A 105 -8.37 -2.17 10.49
N VAL A 106 -7.90 -3.41 10.66
CA VAL A 106 -7.54 -4.28 9.53
C VAL A 106 -8.82 -4.71 8.83
N LEU A 107 -8.87 -4.54 7.51
CA LEU A 107 -10.03 -5.00 6.75
C LEU A 107 -10.04 -6.54 6.73
N SER A 108 -11.21 -7.16 6.84
CA SER A 108 -11.36 -8.63 6.88
C SER A 108 -10.71 -9.36 5.69
N LYS A 109 -10.70 -8.75 4.50
CA LYS A 109 -10.01 -9.29 3.32
C LYS A 109 -8.48 -9.20 3.41
N VAL A 110 -7.95 -8.23 4.14
CA VAL A 110 -6.53 -8.09 4.45
C VAL A 110 -6.13 -9.12 5.52
N GLU A 111 -6.98 -9.34 6.54
CA GLU A 111 -6.78 -10.42 7.52
C GLU A 111 -6.74 -11.80 6.85
N LYS A 112 -7.68 -12.03 5.93
CA LYS A 112 -7.72 -13.26 5.13
C LYS A 112 -6.43 -13.43 4.32
N PHE A 113 -5.96 -12.37 3.67
CA PHE A 113 -4.69 -12.40 2.94
C PHE A 113 -3.50 -12.71 3.85
N LEU A 114 -3.41 -12.06 5.02
CA LEU A 114 -2.36 -12.31 6.02
C LEU A 114 -2.33 -13.78 6.46
N THR A 115 -3.51 -14.38 6.66
CA THR A 115 -3.62 -15.79 7.05
C THR A 115 -3.23 -16.73 5.91
N GLU A 116 -3.77 -16.50 4.70
CA GLU A 116 -3.62 -17.45 3.58
C GLU A 116 -2.26 -17.33 2.88
N ALA A 117 -1.75 -16.10 2.70
CA ALA A 117 -0.51 -15.85 1.96
C ALA A 117 0.74 -15.88 2.85
N LEU A 118 0.61 -15.53 4.13
CA LEU A 118 1.75 -15.34 5.05
C LEU A 118 1.68 -16.20 6.31
N ASP A 119 0.63 -17.02 6.49
CA ASP A 119 0.42 -17.86 7.68
C ASP A 119 0.45 -17.07 9.00
N VAL A 120 -0.03 -15.83 8.98
CA VAL A 120 -0.08 -14.95 10.16
C VAL A 120 -1.37 -15.21 10.95
N ASP A 121 -1.25 -15.63 12.21
CA ASP A 121 -2.37 -15.70 13.14
C ASP A 121 -2.74 -14.29 13.66
N MET A 122 -3.88 -13.78 13.19
CA MET A 122 -4.38 -12.45 13.55
C MET A 122 -4.72 -12.29 15.04
N LYS A 123 -4.92 -13.38 15.80
CA LYS A 123 -5.15 -13.28 17.25
C LYS A 123 -3.93 -12.76 18.00
N GLU A 124 -2.73 -13.21 17.62
CA GLU A 124 -1.47 -12.69 18.18
C GLU A 124 -1.19 -11.25 17.70
N HIS A 125 -1.77 -10.86 16.57
CA HIS A 125 -1.59 -9.54 15.98
C HIS A 125 -2.44 -8.45 16.66
N MET A 126 -3.66 -8.78 17.10
CA MET A 126 -4.50 -7.84 17.88
C MET A 126 -3.81 -7.41 19.18
N ASP A 127 -3.11 -8.32 19.86
CA ASP A 127 -2.31 -8.00 21.05
C ASP A 127 -1.21 -6.97 20.73
N ARG A 128 -0.60 -7.02 19.55
CA ARG A 128 0.40 -6.01 19.11
C ARG A 128 -0.22 -4.65 18.79
N LYS A 129 -1.45 -4.60 18.27
CA LYS A 129 -2.18 -3.34 18.04
C LYS A 129 -2.54 -2.67 19.36
N GLU A 130 -2.93 -3.44 20.37
CA GLU A 130 -3.11 -2.93 21.74
C GLU A 130 -1.82 -2.36 22.30
N ILE A 131 -0.68 -3.02 22.08
CA ILE A 131 0.65 -2.51 22.47
C ILE A 131 0.99 -1.20 21.75
N TYR A 132 0.78 -1.11 20.43
CA TYR A 132 1.07 0.10 19.65
C TYR A 132 0.18 1.28 20.06
N ASN A 133 -1.11 1.02 20.29
CA ASN A 133 -2.04 2.03 20.79
C ASN A 133 -1.62 2.51 22.19
N ALA A 134 -1.25 1.59 23.09
CA ALA A 134 -0.75 1.95 24.42
C ALA A 134 0.55 2.76 24.35
N MET A 135 1.45 2.45 23.42
CA MET A 135 2.69 3.21 23.20
C MET A 135 2.41 4.62 22.66
N SER A 136 1.52 4.75 21.69
CA SER A 136 1.12 6.03 21.10
C SER A 136 0.39 6.95 22.11
N GLU A 137 -0.43 6.37 22.99
CA GLU A 137 -1.06 7.08 24.11
C GLU A 137 -0.03 7.55 25.16
N MET A 138 0.99 6.75 25.45
CA MET A 138 2.07 7.14 26.35
C MET A 138 2.91 8.29 25.76
N GLU A 139 3.19 8.30 24.46
CA GLU A 139 3.91 9.38 23.79
C GLU A 139 3.15 10.72 23.83
N MET A 140 1.81 10.70 23.77
CA MET A 140 0.99 11.91 23.94
C MET A 140 1.03 12.49 25.36
N GLN A 141 1.21 11.66 26.39
CA GLN A 141 1.25 12.13 27.79
C GLN A 141 2.56 12.83 28.17
N VAL A 142 3.63 12.67 27.39
CA VAL A 142 4.95 13.30 27.69
C VAL A 142 5.02 14.76 27.17
N ILE A 143 4.01 15.23 26.43
CA ILE A 143 3.97 16.57 25.81
C ILE A 143 3.06 17.56 26.59
N LEU A 144 2.50 17.18 27.74
CA LEU A 144 1.70 18.04 28.63
C LEU A 144 2.42 18.33 29.96
#